data_AF-A0A7C0VNA0-F1
#
_entry.id   AF-A0A7C0VNA0-F1
#
_cell.length_a   1.000
_cell.length_b   1.000
_cell.length_c   1.000
_cell.angle_alpha   90.00
_cell.angle_beta   90.00
_cell.angle_gamma   90.00
#
_symmetry.space_group_name_H-M   'P 1'
#
loop_
_entity.id
_entity.type
_entity.pdbx_description
1 polymer ?
#
loop_
_entity_poly.entity_id
_entity_poly.type
_entity_poly.pdbx_seq_one_letter_code
_entity_poly.pdbx_strand_id
1 'polypeptide(L)' 'MENKEDLEREHSGRYVAIRREQIVAIGRTIHEVYAILKELHIKNPLVAYIPKEGEEALLI' A
#
# COMPACT_ATOMS: atom_id res chain seq x y z
N MET A 1 1.20 13.36 -11.15
CA MET A 1 1.45 11.91 -11.14
C MET A 1 2.72 11.71 -10.36
N GLU A 2 2.64 11.17 -9.14
CA GLU A 2 3.84 10.68 -8.44
C GLU A 2 4.43 9.54 -9.28
N ASN A 3 5.73 9.60 -9.54
CA ASN A 3 6.41 8.61 -10.34
C ASN A 3 6.43 7.28 -9.58
N LYS A 4 6.17 6.18 -10.30
CA LYS A 4 6.29 4.80 -9.78
C LYS A 4 7.59 4.59 -9.00
N GLU A 5 8.69 5.16 -9.49
CA GLU A 5 10.02 5.08 -8.88
C GLU A 5 10.09 5.73 -7.49
N ASP A 6 9.40 6.85 -7.26
CA ASP A 6 9.38 7.49 -5.95
C ASP A 6 8.58 6.66 -4.95
N LEU A 7 7.47 6.06 -5.39
CA LEU A 7 6.63 5.18 -4.58
C LEU A 7 7.35 3.88 -4.19
N GLU A 8 8.08 3.28 -5.14
CA GLU A 8 8.91 2.11 -4.91
C GLU A 8 10.07 2.44 -3.96
N ARG A 9 10.72 3.60 -4.12
CA ARG A 9 11.80 4.04 -3.23
C ARG A 9 11.32 4.30 -1.80
N GLU A 10 10.18 4.97 -1.64
CA GLU A 10 9.69 5.39 -0.32
C GLU A 10 8.95 4.30 0.45
N HIS A 11 8.30 3.38 -0.25
CA HIS A 11 7.41 2.39 0.35
C HIS A 11 7.79 0.94 0.02
N SER A 12 9.03 0.71 -0.44
CA SER A 12 9.57 -0.63 -0.65
C SER A 12 9.34 -1.56 0.55
N GLY A 13 8.78 -2.74 0.30
CA GLY A 13 8.50 -3.74 1.33
C GLY A 13 7.33 -3.38 2.25
N ARG A 14 6.40 -2.53 1.80
CA ARG A 14 5.22 -2.11 2.56
C ARG A 14 3.94 -2.45 1.81
N TYR A 15 2.88 -2.63 2.59
CA TYR A 15 1.51 -2.63 2.09
C TYR A 15 1.00 -1.19 2.07
N VAL A 16 0.38 -0.80 0.96
CA VAL A 16 -0.24 0.51 0.77
C VAL A 16 -1.71 0.34 0.46
N ALA A 17 -2.56 1.18 1.04
CA ALA A 17 -3.96 1.32 0.66
C ALA A 17 -4.14 2.58 -0.16
N ILE A 18 -4.75 2.44 -1.34
CA ILE A 18 -5.01 3.53 -2.27
C ILE A 18 -6.52 3.71 -2.42
N ARG A 19 -6.98 4.96 -2.37
CA ARG A 19 -8.36 5.34 -2.65
C ARG A 19 -8.39 6.67 -3.39
N ARG A 20 -9.09 6.72 -4.52
CA ARG A 20 -9.17 7.93 -5.37
C ARG A 20 -7.78 8.51 -5.67
N GLU A 21 -6.86 7.64 -6.07
CA GLU A 21 -5.47 8.00 -6.44
C GLU A 21 -4.61 8.54 -5.29
N GLN A 22 -5.06 8.42 -4.04
CA GLN A 22 -4.31 8.84 -2.86
C GLN A 22 -3.97 7.64 -1.97
N ILE A 23 -2.75 7.61 -1.43
CA ILE A 23 -2.39 6.69 -0.36
C ILE A 23 -3.12 7.14 0.90
N VAL A 24 -3.91 6.25 1.49
CA VAL A 24 -4.71 6.51 2.70
C VAL A 24 -4.24 5.70 3.90
N ALA A 25 -3.42 4.66 3.70
CA ALA A 25 -2.77 3.91 4.77
C ALA A 25 -1.50 3.20 4.25
N ILE A 26 -0.52 3.05 5.13
CA ILE A 26 0.74 2.32 4.88
C ILE A 26 1.02 1.43 6.08
N GLY A 27 1.43 0.18 5.84
CA GLY A 27 1.78 -0.77 6.89
C GLY A 27 2.87 -1.75 6.46
N ARG A 28 3.52 -2.40 7.42
CA ARG A 28 4.45 -3.52 7.17
C ARG A 28 3.72 -4.80 6.82
N THR A 29 2.48 -4.94 7.29
CA THR A 29 1.63 -6.08 7.00
C THR A 29 0.27 -5.62 6.50
N ILE A 30 -0.42 -6.49 5.76
CA ILE A 30 -1.80 -6.23 5.33
C ILE A 30 -2.76 -5.98 6.51
N HIS A 31 -2.52 -6.60 7.66
CA HIS A 31 -3.31 -6.44 8.88
C HIS A 31 -3.17 -5.03 9.49
N GLU A 32 -1.96 -4.48 9.51
CA GLU A 32 -1.72 -3.09 9.95
C GLU A 32 -2.51 -2.11 9.07
N VAL A 33 -2.50 -2.33 7.76
CA VAL A 33 -3.26 -1.49 6.81
C VAL A 33 -4.77 -1.57 7.06
N TYR A 34 -5.33 -2.77 7.22
CA TYR A 34 -6.76 -2.93 7.51
C TYR A 34 -7.17 -2.35 8.87
N ALA A 35 -6.29 -2.40 9.87
CA ALA A 35 -6.54 -1.75 11.16
C ALA A 35 -6.70 -0.23 11.01
N ILE A 36 -5.78 0.42 10.29
CA ILE A 36 -5.84 1.86 9.99
C ILE A 36 -7.12 2.18 9.21
N LEU A 37 -7.44 1.42 8.17
CA LEU A 37 -8.64 1.63 7.35
C LEU A 37 -9.93 1.53 8.17
N LYS A 38 -9.97 0.61 9.14
CA LYS A 38 -11.10 0.43 10.06
C LYS A 38 -11.26 1.65 10.97
N GLU A 39 -10.17 2.15 11.56
CA GLU A 39 -10.19 3.34 12.41
C GLU A 39 -10.65 4.58 11.62
N LEU A 40 -10.18 4.72 10.37
CA LEU A 40 -10.55 5.82 9.48
C LEU A 40 -11.92 5.65 8.82
N HIS A 41 -12.63 4.54 9.09
CA HIS A 41 -13.92 4.21 8.48
C HIS A 41 -13.89 4.24 6.92
N ILE A 42 -12.73 3.93 6.33
CA ILE A 42 -12.55 3.94 4.88
C ILE A 42 -13.05 2.60 4.31
N LYS A 43 -13.92 2.69 3.30
CA LYS A 43 -14.47 1.53 2.59
C LYS A 43 -13.93 1.45 1.16
N ASN A 44 -13.77 0.21 0.68
CA ASN A 44 -13.34 -0.16 -0.67
C ASN A 44 -12.00 0.47 -1.13
N PRO A 45 -10.91 0.40 -0.35
CA PRO A 45 -9.58 0.73 -0.85
C PRO A 45 -9.01 -0.39 -1.72
N LEU A 46 -8.11 -0.04 -2.64
CA LEU A 46 -7.20 -1.00 -3.25
C LEU A 46 -6.02 -1.18 -2.30
N VAL A 47 -5.74 -2.40 -1.86
CA VAL A 47 -4.57 -2.69 -1.02
C VAL A 47 -3.57 -3.47 -1.86
N ALA A 48 -2.33 -2.98 -1.92
CA ALA A 48 -1.26 -3.60 -2.69
C ALA A 48 0.03 -3.68 -1.85
N TYR A 49 0.82 -4.73 -2.08
CA TYR A 49 2.19 -4.81 -1.58
C TYR A 49 3.13 -4.17 -2.61
N ILE A 50 4.03 -3.31 -2.14
CA ILE A 50 5.11 -2.75 -2.93
C ILE A 50 6.34 -3.63 -2.73
N PRO A 51 6.74 -4.45 -3.72
CA PRO A 51 7.85 -5.38 -3.57
C PRO A 51 9.19 -4.66 -3.40
N LYS A 52 10.14 -5.34 -2.75
CA LYS A 52 11.54 -4.91 -2.77
C LYS A 52 12.21 -5.30 -4.07
N GLU A 53 13.31 -4.63 -4.39
CA GLU A 53 14.15 -5.03 -5.51
C GLU A 53 14.57 -6.51 -5.35
N GLY A 54 14.27 -7.32 -6.37
CA GLY A 54 14.52 -8.76 -6.36
C GLY A 54 13.40 -9.63 -5.76
N GLU A 55 12.31 -9.04 -5.26
CA GLU A 55 11.10 -9.79 -4.88
C GLU A 55 10.12 -9.88 -6.07
N GLU A 56 9.60 -11.07 -6.34
CA GLU A 56 8.45 -11.22 -7.23
C GLU A 56 7.16 -10.94 -6.45
N ALA A 57 6.37 -9.97 -6.89
CA ALA A 57 5.08 -9.68 -6.30
C ALA A 57 4.04 -10.71 -6.76
N LEU A 58 3.50 -11.50 -5.82
CA LEU A 58 2.30 -12.28 -6.06
C LEU A 58 1.08 -11.35 -5.92
N LEU A 59 0.43 -11.02 -7.04
CA LEU A 59 -0.87 -10.37 -7.04
C LEU A 59 -1.93 -11.43 -6.74
N ILE A 60 -2.59 -11.34 -5.58
CA ILE A 60 -3.70 -12.22 -5.16
C ILE A 60 -5.00 -11.42 -5.15
#